data_AF-A0A6I3FMB4-F1
#
_entry.id   AF-A0A6I3FMB4-F1
#
_cell.length_a   1.000
_cell.length_b   1.000
_cell.length_c   1.000
_cell.angle_alpha   90.00
_cell.angle_beta   90.00
_cell.angle_gamma   90.00
#
_symmetry.space_group_name_H-M   'P 1'
#
loop_
_entity.id
_entity.type
_entity.pdbx_description
1 polymer ?
#
loop_
_entity_poly.entity_id
_entity_poly.type
_entity_poly.pdbx_seq_one_letter_code
_entity_poly.pdbx_strand_id
1 'polypeptide(L)'
;MKSGWLPTPLVGITQDEVIQYCVNRRAQLSEAFVGTRLVIPSGSSKQRSNDTDYLYRPHSAFAYYTGVQGVEAEPDSVLVMDLVDDGHLPLLFINPRSTRETEAFYQDAKNGELWVGRRFTTDEASQRYGIEVRDVKELTKFLKGKPAAALHGYDGVVDTVVKPHARSEELVNFVSAARLIKDEYEIAQMQNAVDATYRGFNDVISALPAAMNTPRGERVVESAFYGRARIEGND
;
A
#
# COMPACT_ATOMS: atom_id res chain seq x y z
N MET A 1 -12.30 13.70 -27.96
CA MET A 1 -12.97 12.55 -27.30
C MET A 1 -13.45 12.91 -25.88
N LYS A 2 -14.05 14.09 -25.64
CA LYS A 2 -14.48 14.51 -24.27
C LYS A 2 -15.93 14.15 -23.92
N SER A 3 -16.73 13.72 -24.90
CA SER A 3 -18.16 13.39 -24.73
C SER A 3 -18.46 11.98 -25.24
N GLY A 4 -19.63 11.45 -24.88
CA GLY A 4 -20.09 10.11 -25.29
C GLY A 4 -19.64 8.95 -24.39
N TRP A 5 -18.96 9.26 -23.27
CA TRP A 5 -18.56 8.27 -22.29
C TRP A 5 -19.66 8.04 -21.24
N LEU A 6 -19.92 6.77 -20.91
CA LEU A 6 -20.82 6.44 -19.80
C LEU A 6 -20.21 6.84 -18.45
N PRO A 7 -20.98 7.41 -17.52
CA PRO A 7 -20.54 7.60 -16.14
C PRO A 7 -20.12 6.27 -15.52
N THR A 8 -19.02 6.27 -14.76
CA THR A 8 -18.51 5.07 -14.09
C THR A 8 -18.35 5.32 -12.58
N PRO A 9 -19.42 5.61 -11.81
CA PRO A 9 -19.32 5.61 -10.35
C PRO A 9 -19.04 4.18 -9.87
N LEU A 10 -18.19 4.03 -8.85
CA LEU A 10 -18.06 2.74 -8.17
C LEU A 10 -19.16 2.65 -7.13
N VAL A 11 -19.92 1.55 -7.15
CA VAL A 11 -21.04 1.31 -6.24
C VAL A 11 -20.79 0.04 -5.45
N GLY A 12 -21.38 -0.06 -4.26
CA GLY A 12 -21.25 -1.24 -3.41
C GLY A 12 -19.87 -1.40 -2.79
N ILE A 13 -19.19 -0.28 -2.47
CA ILE A 13 -17.90 -0.32 -1.80
C ILE A 13 -18.09 -0.88 -0.39
N THR A 14 -17.44 -2.00 -0.12
CA THR A 14 -17.39 -2.63 1.20
C THR A 14 -15.99 -2.54 1.75
N GLN A 15 -15.85 -2.53 3.07
CA GLN A 15 -14.55 -2.62 3.73
C GLN A 15 -14.09 -4.07 3.78
N ASP A 16 -12.79 -4.29 3.60
CA ASP A 16 -12.19 -5.60 3.84
C ASP A 16 -12.12 -5.89 5.34
N GLU A 17 -12.08 -7.17 5.70
CA GLU A 17 -11.99 -7.62 7.10
C GLU A 17 -10.83 -6.97 7.87
N VAL A 18 -9.69 -6.75 7.20
CA VAL A 18 -8.49 -6.13 7.78
C VAL A 18 -8.73 -4.73 8.33
N ILE A 19 -9.72 -3.99 7.81
CA ILE A 19 -9.95 -2.59 8.17
C ILE A 19 -10.27 -2.45 9.66
N GLN A 20 -11.03 -3.40 10.23
CA GLN A 20 -11.32 -3.40 11.66
C GLN A 20 -10.06 -3.57 12.52
N TYR A 21 -9.12 -4.40 12.08
CA TYR A 21 -7.82 -4.58 12.74
C TYR A 21 -6.95 -3.32 12.60
N CYS A 22 -6.96 -2.67 11.44
CA CYS A 22 -6.24 -1.42 11.22
C CYS A 22 -6.72 -0.28 12.15
N VAL A 23 -8.01 -0.21 12.48
CA VAL A 23 -8.53 0.75 13.47
C VAL A 23 -7.85 0.54 14.83
N ASN A 24 -7.81 -0.70 15.32
CA ASN A 24 -7.19 -1.04 16.60
C ASN A 24 -5.67 -0.77 16.60
N ARG A 25 -4.99 -1.12 15.51
CA ARG A 25 -3.55 -0.87 15.33
C ARG A 25 -3.25 0.64 15.37
N ARG A 26 -4.07 1.47 14.70
CA ARG A 26 -3.93 2.94 14.73
C ARG A 26 -4.22 3.52 16.12
N ALA A 27 -5.14 2.93 16.89
CA ALA A 27 -5.40 3.36 18.27
C ALA A 27 -4.17 3.11 19.17
N GLN A 28 -3.55 1.93 19.09
CA GLN A 28 -2.31 1.62 19.82
C GLN A 28 -1.15 2.54 19.42
N LEU A 29 -1.03 2.82 18.11
CA LEU A 29 -0.05 3.78 17.61
C LEU A 29 -0.31 5.19 18.16
N SER A 30 -1.57 5.61 18.23
CA SER A 30 -1.96 6.91 18.79
C SER A 30 -1.60 7.03 20.27
N GLU A 31 -1.86 5.99 21.06
CA GLU A 31 -1.55 5.93 22.50
C GLU A 31 -0.03 6.01 22.77
N ALA A 32 0.79 5.35 21.94
CA ALA A 32 2.24 5.37 22.11
C ALA A 32 2.87 6.74 21.78
N PHE A 33 2.24 7.55 20.92
CA PHE A 33 2.81 8.79 20.39
C PHE A 33 1.97 10.04 20.71
N VAL A 34 1.35 10.10 21.88
CA VAL A 34 0.59 11.29 22.31
C VAL A 34 1.42 12.57 22.15
N GLY A 35 0.79 13.61 21.60
CA GLY A 35 1.42 14.91 21.34
C GLY A 35 2.42 14.93 20.18
N THR A 36 2.63 13.82 19.46
CA THR A 36 3.55 13.73 18.32
C THR A 36 2.84 13.27 17.04
N ARG A 37 2.67 14.17 16.07
CA ARG A 37 2.15 13.83 14.73
C ARG A 37 3.03 12.77 14.07
N LEU A 38 2.41 11.80 13.40
CA LEU A 38 3.13 10.71 12.74
C LEU A 38 2.91 10.74 11.22
N VAL A 39 3.96 10.45 10.46
CA VAL A 39 3.92 10.38 8.99
C VAL A 39 4.51 9.05 8.54
N ILE A 40 3.68 8.22 7.91
CA ILE A 40 4.00 6.88 7.45
C ILE A 40 3.78 6.82 5.92
N PRO A 41 4.83 6.95 5.10
CA PRO A 41 4.73 6.85 3.65
C PRO A 41 4.54 5.40 3.17
N SER A 42 3.82 5.23 2.05
CA SER A 42 3.72 3.97 1.29
C SER A 42 4.99 3.70 0.48
N GLY A 43 5.71 4.76 0.13
CA GLY A 43 6.94 4.72 -0.66
C GLY A 43 6.72 4.83 -2.16
N SER A 44 7.80 5.09 -2.89
CA SER A 44 7.76 5.35 -4.34
C SER A 44 7.98 4.11 -5.21
N SER A 45 7.55 4.17 -6.47
CA SER A 45 7.88 3.16 -7.49
C SER A 45 9.39 3.03 -7.67
N LYS A 46 9.85 1.80 -7.92
CA LYS A 46 11.26 1.51 -8.15
C LYS A 46 11.51 1.18 -9.61
N GLN A 47 12.38 1.98 -10.24
CA GLN A 47 12.82 1.76 -11.61
C GLN A 47 13.53 0.40 -11.74
N ARG A 48 13.15 -0.36 -12.76
CA ARG A 48 13.80 -1.61 -13.17
C ARG A 48 14.80 -1.36 -14.29
N SER A 49 14.34 -0.72 -15.37
CA SER A 49 15.19 -0.35 -16.52
C SER A 49 14.50 0.73 -17.33
N ASN A 50 15.16 1.87 -17.56
CA ASN A 50 14.60 3.00 -18.30
C ASN A 50 13.20 3.40 -17.78
N ASP A 51 12.20 3.45 -18.64
CA ASP A 51 10.80 3.78 -18.33
C ASP A 51 9.99 2.61 -17.76
N THR A 52 10.63 1.48 -17.42
CA THR A 52 9.97 0.33 -16.79
C THR A 52 10.26 0.26 -15.29
N ASP A 53 9.20 0.14 -14.50
CA ASP A 53 9.25 -0.05 -13.06
C ASP A 53 9.09 -1.53 -12.67
N TYR A 54 9.53 -1.88 -11.45
CA TYR A 54 9.09 -3.10 -10.80
C TYR A 54 7.61 -3.01 -10.44
N LEU A 55 6.96 -4.16 -10.26
CA LEU A 55 5.62 -4.21 -9.65
C LEU A 55 5.66 -3.49 -8.30
N TYR A 56 4.73 -2.56 -8.11
CA TYR A 56 4.68 -1.75 -6.92
C TYR A 56 4.27 -2.58 -5.71
N ARG A 57 4.95 -2.33 -4.58
CA ARG A 57 4.61 -2.91 -3.29
C ARG A 57 4.74 -1.81 -2.23
N PRO A 58 3.66 -1.50 -1.49
CA PRO A 58 3.71 -0.47 -0.46
C PRO A 58 4.59 -0.90 0.72
N HIS A 59 5.11 0.09 1.44
CA HIS A 59 5.86 -0.09 2.66
C HIS A 59 5.02 -0.85 3.70
N SER A 60 5.60 -1.88 4.32
CA SER A 60 4.87 -2.80 5.18
C SER A 60 4.22 -2.11 6.40
N ALA A 61 4.81 -1.03 6.94
CA ALA A 61 4.16 -0.29 8.02
C ALA A 61 2.94 0.50 7.52
N PHE A 62 2.99 1.06 6.31
CA PHE A 62 1.84 1.74 5.71
C PHE A 62 0.70 0.76 5.52
N ALA A 63 0.95 -0.37 4.83
CA ALA A 63 -0.07 -1.40 4.61
C ALA A 63 -0.66 -1.94 5.93
N TYR A 64 0.16 -2.12 6.97
CA TYR A 64 -0.27 -2.60 8.28
C TYR A 64 -1.29 -1.66 8.97
N TYR A 65 -1.08 -0.34 8.88
CA TYR A 65 -1.94 0.65 9.53
C TYR A 65 -3.10 1.16 8.66
N THR A 66 -3.02 1.02 7.33
CA THR A 66 -4.07 1.51 6.41
C THR A 66 -4.94 0.40 5.83
N GLY A 67 -4.42 -0.82 5.71
CA GLY A 67 -5.05 -1.91 4.94
C GLY A 67 -4.91 -1.75 3.43
N VAL A 68 -4.24 -0.68 2.95
CA VAL A 68 -4.02 -0.43 1.52
C VAL A 68 -2.93 -1.36 1.00
N GLN A 69 -3.30 -2.29 0.12
CA GLN A 69 -2.40 -3.31 -0.41
C GLN A 69 -2.81 -3.78 -1.81
N GLY A 70 -1.95 -4.57 -2.45
CA GLY A 70 -2.24 -5.18 -3.75
C GLY A 70 -2.49 -4.16 -4.85
N VAL A 71 -3.49 -4.42 -5.69
CA VAL A 71 -3.84 -3.58 -6.85
C VAL A 71 -4.39 -2.21 -6.48
N GLU A 72 -4.79 -2.00 -5.22
CA GLU A 72 -5.30 -0.71 -4.75
C GLU A 72 -4.18 0.19 -4.18
N ALA A 73 -2.97 -0.37 -4.01
CA ALA A 73 -1.86 0.38 -3.46
C ALA A 73 -1.18 1.25 -4.52
N GLU A 74 -1.07 2.54 -4.22
CA GLU A 74 -0.46 3.52 -5.11
C GLU A 74 0.84 4.09 -4.51
N PRO A 75 1.85 4.34 -5.36
CA PRO A 75 3.08 5.01 -4.94
C PRO A 75 2.79 6.41 -4.40
N ASP A 76 3.69 6.88 -3.54
CA ASP A 76 3.68 8.24 -3.00
C ASP A 76 2.42 8.56 -2.14
N SER A 77 1.71 7.53 -1.67
CA SER A 77 0.61 7.67 -0.71
C SER A 77 1.16 7.80 0.71
N VAL A 78 0.49 8.56 1.57
CA VAL A 78 1.00 8.84 2.93
C VAL A 78 -0.13 8.79 3.95
N LEU A 79 0.06 7.96 4.98
CA LEU A 79 -0.77 7.99 6.18
C LEU A 79 -0.20 9.05 7.13
N VAL A 80 -1.03 9.99 7.54
CA VAL A 80 -0.72 10.98 8.56
C VAL A 80 -1.64 10.76 9.75
N MET A 81 -1.06 10.53 10.92
CA MET A 81 -1.79 10.59 12.18
C MET A 81 -1.69 12.05 12.66
N ASP A 82 -2.68 12.88 12.33
CA ASP A 82 -2.70 14.30 12.70
C ASP A 82 -3.10 14.48 14.16
N LEU A 83 -2.54 15.49 14.82
CA LEU A 83 -2.78 15.71 16.25
C LEU A 83 -4.20 16.22 16.51
N VAL A 84 -4.83 15.60 17.50
CA VAL A 84 -6.02 16.11 18.22
C VAL A 84 -5.72 16.06 19.72
N ASP A 85 -6.57 16.67 20.55
CA ASP A 85 -6.29 16.93 21.98
C ASP A 85 -5.64 15.74 22.71
N ASP A 86 -6.28 14.56 22.70
CA ASP A 86 -5.79 13.37 23.40
C ASP A 86 -5.45 12.19 22.46
N GLY A 87 -5.11 12.46 21.20
CA GLY A 87 -4.77 11.38 20.27
C GLY A 87 -4.53 11.85 18.85
N HIS A 88 -5.00 11.05 17.89
CA HIS A 88 -4.80 11.34 16.48
C HIS A 88 -6.05 11.14 15.63
N LEU A 89 -6.19 12.01 14.63
CA LEU A 89 -7.09 11.83 13.50
C LEU A 89 -6.29 11.21 12.34
N PRO A 90 -6.62 10.00 11.88
CA PRO A 90 -5.95 9.41 10.72
C PRO A 90 -6.42 10.10 9.43
N LEU A 91 -5.46 10.58 8.64
CA LEU A 91 -5.65 11.15 7.31
C LEU A 91 -4.83 10.34 6.30
N LEU A 92 -5.45 9.93 5.20
CA LEU A 92 -4.79 9.21 4.13
C LEU A 92 -4.66 10.11 2.90
N PHE A 93 -3.43 10.39 2.50
CA PHE A 93 -3.14 11.14 1.28
C PHE A 93 -2.87 10.15 0.14
N ILE A 94 -3.67 10.21 -0.92
CA ILE A 94 -3.52 9.36 -2.12
C ILE A 94 -3.51 10.22 -3.38
N ASN A 95 -3.08 9.65 -4.51
CA ASN A 95 -3.32 10.24 -5.81
C ASN A 95 -4.71 9.79 -6.32
N PRO A 96 -5.77 10.62 -6.24
CA PRO A 96 -7.09 10.22 -6.64
C PRO A 96 -7.17 9.98 -8.15
N ARG A 97 -8.24 9.33 -8.61
CA ARG A 97 -8.46 9.14 -10.05
C ARG A 97 -8.43 10.46 -10.83
N SER A 98 -7.75 10.44 -11.97
CA SER A 98 -7.86 11.52 -12.95
C SER A 98 -9.23 11.42 -13.61
N THR A 99 -10.10 12.42 -13.42
CA THR A 99 -11.42 12.42 -14.04
C THR A 99 -11.33 12.83 -15.51
N ARG A 100 -12.27 12.37 -16.35
CA ARG A 100 -12.27 12.59 -17.82
C ARG A 100 -12.41 14.05 -18.23
N GLU A 101 -12.76 14.90 -17.28
CA GLU A 101 -12.91 16.34 -17.41
C GLU A 101 -11.55 17.05 -17.35
N THR A 102 -10.52 16.40 -16.81
CA THR A 102 -9.17 16.95 -16.63
C THR A 102 -8.21 16.50 -17.72
N GLU A 103 -7.19 17.33 -18.03
CA GLU A 103 -6.14 16.95 -18.98
C GLU A 103 -5.29 15.78 -18.48
N ALA A 104 -5.15 15.65 -17.16
CA ALA A 104 -4.42 14.56 -16.51
C ALA A 104 -4.94 13.17 -16.94
N PHE A 105 -6.25 13.02 -17.19
CA PHE A 105 -6.80 11.77 -17.70
C PHE A 105 -6.19 11.34 -19.05
N TYR A 106 -5.89 12.30 -19.93
CA TYR A 106 -5.41 12.01 -21.30
C TYR A 106 -3.89 12.10 -21.43
N GLN A 107 -3.25 13.03 -20.72
CA GLN A 107 -1.84 13.39 -20.94
C GLN A 107 -0.86 12.84 -19.90
N ASP A 108 -1.35 12.45 -18.71
CA ASP A 108 -0.47 11.88 -17.68
C ASP A 108 -0.29 10.37 -17.93
N ALA A 109 0.79 10.01 -18.62
CA ALA A 109 1.11 8.60 -18.86
C ALA A 109 1.43 7.82 -17.58
N LYS A 110 1.78 8.51 -16.48
CA LYS A 110 2.15 7.91 -15.19
C LYS A 110 0.92 7.67 -14.31
N ASN A 111 -0.07 8.57 -14.33
CA ASN A 111 -1.20 8.55 -13.39
C ASN A 111 -2.59 8.66 -14.03
N GLY A 112 -2.66 8.92 -15.33
CA GLY A 112 -3.92 9.11 -16.05
C GLY A 112 -4.68 7.79 -16.16
N GLU A 113 -5.96 7.80 -15.79
CA GLU A 113 -6.81 6.60 -15.77
C GLU A 113 -6.90 5.90 -17.15
N LEU A 114 -6.72 6.64 -18.25
CA LEU A 114 -6.64 6.07 -19.60
C LEU A 114 -5.45 5.11 -19.79
N TRP A 115 -4.34 5.36 -19.08
CA TRP A 115 -3.07 4.67 -19.26
C TRP A 115 -2.85 3.57 -18.23
N VAL A 116 -3.13 3.88 -16.96
CA VAL A 116 -2.82 2.99 -15.82
C VAL A 116 -4.06 2.34 -15.21
N GLY A 117 -5.25 2.65 -15.73
CA GLY A 117 -6.51 2.13 -15.22
C GLY A 117 -7.11 2.97 -14.10
N ARG A 118 -8.24 2.50 -13.58
CA ARG A 118 -9.04 3.25 -12.60
C ARG A 118 -8.42 3.19 -11.21
N ARG A 119 -8.36 4.34 -10.56
CA ARG A 119 -8.11 4.50 -9.12
C ARG A 119 -9.39 4.87 -8.38
N PHE A 120 -9.35 4.81 -7.06
CA PHE A 120 -10.42 5.38 -6.24
C PHE A 120 -10.42 6.91 -6.31
N THR A 121 -11.60 7.48 -6.23
CA THR A 121 -11.75 8.87 -5.73
C THR A 121 -11.41 8.93 -4.24
N THR A 122 -11.26 10.13 -3.68
CA THR A 122 -11.11 10.31 -2.23
C THR A 122 -12.29 9.72 -1.45
N ASP A 123 -13.51 9.89 -1.95
CA ASP A 123 -14.72 9.40 -1.29
C ASP A 123 -14.82 7.87 -1.33
N GLU A 124 -14.49 7.28 -2.49
CA GLU A 124 -14.47 5.82 -2.66
C GLU A 124 -13.41 5.18 -1.76
N ALA A 125 -12.20 5.76 -1.71
CA ALA A 125 -11.13 5.30 -0.82
C ALA A 125 -11.48 5.49 0.65
N SER A 126 -12.18 6.58 1.00
CA SER A 126 -12.62 6.82 2.39
C SER A 126 -13.63 5.78 2.84
N GLN A 127 -14.61 5.43 1.99
CA GLN A 127 -15.54 4.34 2.26
C GLN A 127 -14.80 2.99 2.38
N ARG A 128 -13.84 2.72 1.48
CA ARG A 128 -13.08 1.47 1.42
C ARG A 128 -12.18 1.25 2.65
N TYR A 129 -11.48 2.28 3.13
CA TYR A 129 -10.46 2.15 4.19
C TYR A 129 -10.91 2.64 5.56
N GLY A 130 -12.06 3.34 5.65
CA GLY A 130 -12.53 3.92 6.91
C GLY A 130 -11.60 5.00 7.46
N ILE A 131 -10.91 5.72 6.57
CA ILE A 131 -10.00 6.83 6.90
C ILE A 131 -10.46 8.05 6.08
N GLU A 132 -10.31 9.25 6.63
CA GLU A 132 -10.52 10.47 5.84
C GLU A 132 -9.41 10.58 4.78
N VAL A 133 -9.79 10.72 3.51
CA VAL A 133 -8.85 10.72 2.39
C VAL A 133 -8.72 12.10 1.76
N ARG A 134 -7.49 12.52 1.46
CA ARG A 134 -7.16 13.79 0.80
C ARG A 134 -6.25 13.56 -0.42
N ASP A 135 -6.23 14.54 -1.32
CA ASP A 135 -5.32 14.51 -2.47
C ASP A 135 -3.87 14.73 -2.01
N VAL A 136 -2.95 13.88 -2.48
CA VAL A 136 -1.51 13.96 -2.21
C VAL A 136 -0.91 15.33 -2.58
N LYS A 137 -1.51 16.06 -3.51
CA LYS A 137 -1.10 17.44 -3.84
C LYS A 137 -1.21 18.40 -2.65
N GLU A 138 -2.10 18.12 -1.70
CA GLU A 138 -2.26 18.91 -0.48
C GLU A 138 -1.19 18.59 0.59
N LEU A 139 -0.52 17.43 0.49
CA LEU A 139 0.39 16.90 1.51
C LEU A 139 1.50 17.89 1.88
N THR A 140 2.19 18.45 0.89
CA THR A 140 3.28 19.42 1.12
C THR A 140 2.79 20.62 1.91
N LYS A 141 1.64 21.19 1.53
CA LYS A 141 1.05 22.33 2.24
C LYS A 141 0.61 21.94 3.64
N PHE A 142 0.08 20.73 3.80
CA PHE A 142 -0.42 20.22 5.07
C PHE A 142 0.69 20.00 6.09
N LEU A 143 1.84 19.44 5.68
CA LEU A 143 2.97 19.12 6.55
C LEU A 143 3.90 20.30 6.82
N LYS A 144 3.92 21.31 5.93
CA LYS A 144 4.85 22.43 6.04
C LYS A 144 4.71 23.18 7.38
N GLY A 145 5.81 23.26 8.11
CA GLY A 145 5.88 23.98 9.40
C GLY A 145 5.28 23.24 10.59
N LYS A 146 4.81 22.00 10.39
CA LYS A 146 4.27 21.16 11.46
C LYS A 146 5.32 20.10 11.87
N PRO A 147 5.75 20.06 13.15
CA PRO A 147 6.59 18.97 13.65
C PRO A 147 5.88 17.63 13.52
N ALA A 148 6.61 16.60 13.11
CA ALA A 148 6.13 15.23 13.02
C ALA A 148 7.29 14.23 13.11
N ALA A 149 7.05 13.07 13.72
CA ALA A 149 7.92 11.90 13.56
C ALA A 149 7.54 11.19 12.25
N ALA A 150 8.54 10.81 11.45
CA ALA A 150 8.32 10.22 10.14
C ALA A 150 9.27 9.05 9.86
N LEU A 151 8.82 8.12 9.02
CA LEU A 151 9.72 7.13 8.40
C LEU A 151 10.41 7.79 7.20
N HIS A 152 11.68 8.13 7.36
CA HIS A 152 12.48 8.77 6.32
C HIS A 152 13.13 7.76 5.37
N GLY A 153 13.42 8.22 4.14
CA GLY A 153 14.11 7.45 3.09
C GLY A 153 13.18 6.65 2.18
N TYR A 154 11.86 6.84 2.30
CA TYR A 154 10.86 6.10 1.54
C TYR A 154 10.06 6.99 0.58
N ASP A 155 9.94 8.30 0.85
CA ASP A 155 9.16 9.25 0.06
C ASP A 155 9.85 10.61 -0.02
N GLY A 156 10.07 11.10 -1.24
CA GLY A 156 10.84 12.33 -1.47
C GLY A 156 10.16 13.60 -0.95
N VAL A 157 8.83 13.66 -0.91
CA VAL A 157 8.09 14.81 -0.36
C VAL A 157 8.21 14.82 1.16
N VAL A 158 7.99 13.66 1.80
CA VAL A 158 8.13 13.52 3.26
C VAL A 158 9.56 13.87 3.69
N ASP A 159 10.56 13.33 3.01
CA ASP A 159 11.98 13.56 3.31
C ASP A 159 12.42 15.02 3.13
N THR A 160 11.77 15.74 2.23
CA THR A 160 12.06 17.16 1.98
C THR A 160 11.32 18.08 2.95
N VAL A 161 10.06 17.78 3.26
CA VAL A 161 9.16 18.69 3.99
C VAL A 161 9.22 18.48 5.50
N VAL A 162 9.31 17.23 5.95
CA VAL A 162 9.32 16.88 7.37
C VAL A 162 10.75 16.93 7.88
N LYS A 163 11.00 17.83 8.84
CA LYS A 163 12.31 17.92 9.48
C LYS A 163 12.52 16.75 10.44
N PRO A 164 13.78 16.30 10.66
CA PRO A 164 14.08 15.28 11.65
C PRO A 164 13.48 15.61 13.02
N HIS A 165 12.80 14.64 13.62
CA HIS A 165 12.18 14.74 14.93
C HIS A 165 12.86 13.76 15.89
N ALA A 166 12.97 14.13 17.17
CA ALA A 166 13.67 13.31 18.17
C ALA A 166 13.05 11.89 18.33
N ARG A 167 11.75 11.75 18.04
CA ARG A 167 11.01 10.48 18.11
C ARG A 167 10.93 9.71 16.78
N SER A 168 11.60 10.14 15.71
CA SER A 168 11.53 9.42 14.42
C SER A 168 12.15 8.01 14.52
N GLU A 169 13.26 7.85 15.24
CA GLU A 169 13.87 6.53 15.45
C GLU A 169 12.98 5.62 16.32
N GLU A 170 12.36 6.19 17.35
CA GLU A 170 11.37 5.49 18.18
C GLU A 170 10.19 4.99 17.34
N LEU A 171 9.68 5.82 16.40
CA LEU A 171 8.62 5.43 15.48
C LEU A 171 9.01 4.24 14.61
N VAL A 172 10.21 4.24 14.01
CA VAL A 172 10.74 3.12 13.19
C VAL A 172 10.76 1.81 13.99
N ASN A 173 11.24 1.88 15.23
CA ASN A 173 11.30 0.72 16.12
C ASN A 173 9.90 0.25 16.52
N PHE A 174 9.02 1.17 16.90
CA PHE A 174 7.66 0.86 17.33
C PHE A 174 6.86 0.17 16.22
N VAL A 175 6.82 0.73 15.00
CA VAL A 175 6.07 0.11 13.90
C VAL A 175 6.63 -1.27 13.51
N SER A 176 7.91 -1.52 13.76
CA SER A 176 8.53 -2.83 13.54
C SER A 176 8.17 -3.83 14.63
N ALA A 177 8.22 -3.41 15.89
CA ALA A 177 7.84 -4.24 17.04
C ALA A 177 6.33 -4.58 17.04
N ALA A 178 5.47 -3.65 16.63
CA ALA A 178 4.03 -3.86 16.54
C ALA A 178 3.65 -5.06 15.63
N ARG A 179 4.46 -5.34 14.61
CA ARG A 179 4.26 -6.44 13.65
C ARG A 179 4.86 -7.78 14.13
N LEU A 180 5.46 -7.81 15.32
CA LEU A 180 6.08 -9.02 15.85
C LEU A 180 5.02 -10.02 16.32
N ILE A 181 4.02 -9.54 17.05
CA ILE A 181 2.88 -10.33 17.53
C ILE A 181 1.73 -10.16 16.56
N LYS A 182 1.19 -11.28 16.06
CA LYS A 182 0.20 -11.28 14.99
C LYS A 182 -1.18 -11.30 15.61
N ASP A 183 -2.09 -10.51 15.05
CA ASP A 183 -3.51 -10.67 15.35
C ASP A 183 -4.12 -11.86 14.60
N GLU A 184 -5.38 -12.17 14.92
CA GLU A 184 -6.08 -13.33 14.37
C GLU A 184 -6.20 -13.27 12.85
N TYR A 185 -6.39 -12.07 12.28
CA TYR A 185 -6.43 -11.88 10.84
C TYR A 185 -5.06 -12.17 10.21
N GLU A 186 -3.98 -11.63 10.76
CA GLU A 186 -2.63 -11.91 10.27
C GLU A 186 -2.29 -13.41 10.35
N ILE A 187 -2.68 -14.09 11.43
CA ILE A 187 -2.49 -15.54 11.59
C ILE A 187 -3.25 -16.29 10.49
N ALA A 188 -4.51 -15.94 10.23
CA ALA A 188 -5.31 -16.55 9.18
C ALA A 188 -4.70 -16.33 7.79
N GLN A 189 -4.23 -15.11 7.49
CA GLN A 189 -3.55 -14.83 6.22
C GLN A 189 -2.22 -15.58 6.09
N MET A 190 -1.46 -15.72 7.18
CA MET A 190 -0.24 -16.53 7.20
C MET A 190 -0.55 -18.01 6.94
N GLN A 191 -1.62 -18.55 7.51
CA GLN A 191 -2.05 -19.92 7.23
C GLN A 191 -2.40 -20.12 5.75
N ASN A 192 -3.14 -19.18 5.16
CA ASN A 192 -3.45 -19.21 3.72
C ASN A 192 -2.17 -19.24 2.86
N ALA A 193 -1.18 -18.41 3.21
CA ALA A 193 0.11 -18.39 2.51
C ALA A 193 0.89 -19.70 2.67
N VAL A 194 0.88 -20.31 3.87
CA VAL A 194 1.50 -21.62 4.13
C VAL A 194 0.82 -22.71 3.31
N ASP A 195 -0.51 -22.73 3.27
CA ASP A 195 -1.29 -23.73 2.53
C ASP A 195 -1.02 -23.64 1.01
N ALA A 196 -0.98 -22.42 0.46
CA ALA A 196 -0.65 -22.18 -0.93
C ALA A 196 0.81 -22.59 -1.24
N THR A 197 1.75 -22.28 -0.33
CA THR A 197 3.16 -22.66 -0.46
C THR A 197 3.33 -24.18 -0.44
N TYR A 198 2.61 -24.87 0.45
CA TYR A 198 2.60 -26.34 0.52
C TYR A 198 2.13 -26.95 -0.79
N ARG A 199 1.02 -26.44 -1.36
CA ARG A 199 0.54 -26.86 -2.68
C ARG A 199 1.57 -26.56 -3.78
N GLY A 200 2.24 -25.41 -3.73
CA GLY A 200 3.30 -25.07 -4.69
C GLY A 200 4.48 -26.05 -4.65
N PHE A 201 4.89 -26.51 -3.47
CA PHE A 201 5.91 -27.55 -3.36
C PHE A 201 5.45 -28.92 -3.88
N ASN A 202 4.17 -29.27 -3.72
CA ASN A 202 3.62 -30.48 -4.33
C ASN A 202 3.64 -30.42 -5.87
N ASP A 203 3.36 -29.25 -6.44
CA ASP A 203 3.48 -29.03 -7.88
C ASP A 203 4.92 -29.17 -8.35
N VAL A 204 5.88 -28.63 -7.59
CA VAL A 204 7.32 -28.81 -7.85
C VAL A 204 7.72 -30.28 -7.85
N ILE A 205 7.30 -31.05 -6.83
CA ILE A 205 7.61 -32.49 -6.74
C ILE A 205 7.09 -33.23 -7.99
N SER A 206 5.87 -32.89 -8.42
CA SER A 206 5.24 -33.47 -9.61
C SER A 206 5.99 -33.12 -10.90
N ALA A 207 6.63 -31.94 -10.95
CA ALA A 207 7.39 -31.47 -12.10
C ALA A 207 8.84 -32.01 -12.17
N LEU A 208 9.35 -32.64 -11.10
CA LEU A 208 10.74 -33.12 -11.03
C LEU A 208 11.14 -34.05 -12.19
N PRO A 209 10.32 -35.02 -12.65
CA PRO A 209 10.68 -35.85 -13.79
C PRO A 209 10.93 -35.03 -15.07
N ALA A 210 10.12 -33.99 -15.33
CA ALA A 210 10.32 -33.11 -16.46
C ALA A 210 11.56 -32.22 -16.27
N ALA A 211 11.79 -31.72 -15.06
CA ALA A 211 12.95 -30.91 -14.72
C ALA A 211 14.27 -31.66 -14.95
N MET A 212 14.39 -32.92 -14.51
CA MET A 212 15.61 -33.72 -14.68
C MET A 212 15.94 -34.02 -16.15
N ASN A 213 14.94 -34.04 -17.04
CA ASN A 213 15.11 -34.32 -18.46
C ASN A 213 15.24 -33.06 -19.32
N THR A 214 15.21 -31.87 -18.72
CA THR A 214 15.27 -30.59 -19.44
C THR A 214 16.58 -29.86 -19.12
N PRO A 215 17.36 -29.42 -20.13
CA PRO A 215 18.47 -28.51 -19.89
C PRO A 215 18.01 -27.26 -19.15
N ARG A 216 18.67 -26.90 -18.04
CA ARG A 216 18.21 -25.85 -17.09
C ARG A 216 16.87 -26.17 -16.42
N GLY A 217 16.70 -27.43 -15.99
CA GLY A 217 15.52 -27.94 -15.29
C GLY A 217 15.08 -27.14 -14.05
N GLU A 218 15.98 -26.39 -13.42
CA GLU A 218 15.65 -25.43 -12.35
C GLU A 218 14.53 -24.45 -12.77
N ARG A 219 14.47 -24.06 -14.04
CA ARG A 219 13.39 -23.21 -14.57
C ARG A 219 12.03 -23.91 -14.60
N VAL A 220 12.02 -25.22 -14.79
CA VAL A 220 10.79 -26.04 -14.74
C VAL A 220 10.28 -26.08 -13.29
N VAL A 221 11.19 -26.24 -12.34
CA VAL A 221 10.88 -26.17 -10.89
C VAL A 221 10.33 -24.80 -10.51
N GLU A 222 11.03 -23.72 -10.86
CA GLU A 222 10.59 -22.35 -10.60
C GLU A 222 9.22 -22.06 -11.23
N SER A 223 9.02 -22.46 -12.49
CA SER A 223 7.75 -22.24 -13.20
C SER A 223 6.58 -22.98 -12.56
N ALA A 224 6.80 -24.20 -12.07
CA ALA A 224 5.77 -24.97 -11.38
C ALA A 224 5.32 -24.26 -10.09
N PHE A 225 6.27 -23.80 -9.27
CA PHE A 225 5.96 -23.05 -8.06
C PHE A 225 5.29 -21.71 -8.36
N TYR A 226 5.85 -20.95 -9.31
CA TYR A 226 5.33 -19.65 -9.70
C TYR A 226 3.91 -19.73 -10.29
N GLY A 227 3.59 -20.82 -11.00
CA GLY A 227 2.23 -21.10 -11.47
C GLY A 227 1.22 -21.14 -10.33
N ARG A 228 1.55 -21.81 -9.21
CA ARG A 228 0.71 -21.82 -8.00
C ARG A 228 0.60 -20.43 -7.38
N ALA A 229 1.72 -19.74 -7.22
CA ALA A 229 1.77 -18.40 -6.62
C ALA A 229 0.89 -17.39 -7.39
N ARG A 230 0.80 -17.52 -8.71
CA ARG A 230 -0.03 -16.67 -9.56
C ARG A 230 -1.53 -16.97 -9.51
N ILE A 231 -1.90 -18.20 -9.16
CA ILE A 231 -3.32 -18.62 -9.06
C ILE A 231 -3.88 -18.28 -7.67
N GLU A 232 -3.10 -18.52 -6.63
CA GLU A 232 -3.58 -18.47 -5.24
C GLU A 232 -2.96 -17.32 -4.43
N GLY A 233 -1.88 -16.71 -4.92
CA GLY A 233 -1.23 -15.56 -4.31
C GLY A 233 -1.58 -14.25 -5.01
N ASN A 234 -0.80 -13.22 -4.70
CA ASN A 234 -0.96 -11.87 -5.24
C ASN A 234 0.15 -11.53 -6.27
N ASP A 235 0.61 -12.53 -7.04
CA ASP A 235 1.73 -12.44 -8.00
C ASP A 235 1.27 -12.52 -9.48
#